data_AF-A0A7W0KZQ3-F1
#
_entry.id   AF-A0A7W0KZQ3-F1
#
_cell.length_a   1.000
_cell.length_b   1.000
_cell.length_c   1.000
_cell.angle_alpha   90.00
_cell.angle_beta   90.00
_cell.angle_gamma   90.00
#
_symmetry.space_group_name_H-M   'P 1'
#
loop_
_entity.id
_entity.type
_entity.pdbx_description
1 polymer ?
#
loop_
_entity_poly.entity_id
_entity_poly.type
_entity_poly.pdbx_seq_one_letter_code
_entity_poly.pdbx_strand_id
1 'polypeptide(L)'
;LLAVGLQADDPDRLAARWSAILDRAATVVDGAVTIALDRGTVRFRAAADGRGDGLAAIDLGVGSGAGEAISIGGVRITLVPPPAAAAPHRPGRRS
;
A
#
# COMPACT_ATOMS: atom_id res chain seq x y z
N LEU A 1 -8.45 3.69 -1.77
CA LEU A 1 -7.42 2.70 -1.38
C LEU A 1 -6.07 3.36 -1.50
N LEU A 2 -5.31 3.47 -0.41
CA LEU A 2 -3.97 4.06 -0.44
C LEU A 2 -2.89 2.98 -0.50
N ALA A 3 -3.11 1.83 0.12
CA ALA A 3 -2.22 0.68 0.00
C ALA A 3 -2.95 -0.64 0.23
N VAL A 4 -2.36 -1.72 -0.27
CA VAL A 4 -2.68 -3.09 0.10
C VAL A 4 -1.42 -3.82 0.54
N GLY A 5 -1.54 -4.63 1.58
CA GLY A 5 -0.49 -5.49 2.09
C GLY A 5 -0.80 -6.94 1.76
N LEU A 6 0.08 -7.55 0.98
CA LEU A 6 0.12 -8.99 0.77
C LEU A 6 1.14 -9.60 1.72
N GLN A 7 0.80 -10.73 2.30
CA GLN A 7 1.72 -11.58 3.01
C GLN A 7 2.05 -12.81 2.16
N ALA A 8 3.26 -13.33 2.31
CA ALA A 8 3.68 -14.57 1.68
C ALA A 8 4.84 -15.22 2.44
N ASP A 9 4.99 -16.53 2.28
CA ASP A 9 6.17 -17.24 2.79
C ASP A 9 7.45 -16.78 2.08
N ASP A 10 7.34 -16.43 0.80
CA ASP A 10 8.39 -15.82 -0.03
C ASP A 10 7.88 -14.50 -0.63
N PRO A 11 8.02 -13.37 0.10
CA PRO A 11 7.51 -12.08 -0.34
C PRO A 11 8.23 -11.55 -1.58
N ASP A 12 9.52 -11.87 -1.76
CA ASP A 12 10.30 -11.45 -2.93
C ASP A 12 9.80 -12.13 -4.21
N ARG A 13 9.57 -13.44 -4.15
CA ARG A 13 9.00 -14.19 -5.28
C ARG A 13 7.59 -13.72 -5.63
N LEU A 14 6.74 -13.49 -4.63
CA LEU A 14 5.40 -12.97 -4.89
C LEU A 14 5.47 -11.56 -5.49
N ALA A 15 6.32 -10.68 -4.97
CA ALA A 15 6.54 -9.35 -5.53
C ALA A 15 7.04 -9.40 -6.98
N ALA A 16 8.00 -10.28 -7.31
CA ALA A 16 8.49 -10.45 -8.66
C ALA A 16 7.38 -10.87 -9.64
N ARG A 17 6.51 -11.80 -9.23
CA ARG A 17 5.34 -12.20 -10.03
C ARG A 17 4.39 -11.03 -10.28
N TRP A 18 4.07 -10.27 -9.25
CA TRP A 18 3.17 -9.11 -9.39
C TRP A 18 3.82 -7.96 -10.17
N SER A 19 5.12 -7.75 -10.03
CA SER A 19 5.91 -6.79 -10.78
C SER A 19 5.81 -7.07 -12.28
N ALA A 20 5.96 -8.33 -12.69
CA ALA A 20 5.79 -8.75 -14.07
C ALA A 20 4.34 -8.58 -14.57
N ILE A 21 3.33 -8.91 -13.77
CA ILE A 21 1.90 -8.76 -14.14
C ILE A 21 1.52 -7.28 -14.31
N LEU A 22 2.04 -6.42 -13.43
CA LEU A 22 1.72 -5.00 -13.40
C LEU A 22 2.59 -4.16 -14.32
N ASP A 23 3.64 -4.76 -14.91
CA ASP A 23 4.71 -4.07 -15.65
C ASP A 23 5.29 -2.88 -14.87
N ARG A 24 5.58 -3.11 -13.58
CA ARG A 24 6.11 -2.09 -12.66
C ARG A 24 7.18 -2.67 -11.78
N ALA A 25 8.24 -1.90 -11.52
CA ALA A 25 9.33 -2.35 -10.67
C ALA A 25 8.89 -2.57 -9.21
N ALA A 26 9.37 -3.67 -8.62
CA ALA A 26 9.36 -3.85 -7.18
C ALA A 26 10.61 -3.19 -6.56
N THR A 27 10.41 -2.45 -5.47
CA THR A 27 11.47 -1.72 -4.75
C THR A 27 11.30 -1.92 -3.26
N VAL A 28 12.37 -1.81 -2.47
CA VAL A 28 12.25 -1.91 -1.01
C VAL A 28 11.96 -0.53 -0.43
N VAL A 29 10.85 -0.42 0.31
CA VAL A 29 10.41 0.80 1.01
C VAL A 29 10.07 0.41 2.45
N ASP A 30 10.66 1.10 3.43
CA ASP A 30 10.47 0.84 4.87
C ASP A 30 10.63 -0.64 5.26
N GLY A 31 11.60 -1.33 4.64
CA GLY A 31 11.87 -2.76 4.90
C GLY A 31 10.87 -3.74 4.29
N ALA A 32 9.92 -3.27 3.46
CA ALA A 32 8.99 -4.13 2.72
C ALA A 32 9.19 -3.98 1.21
N VAL A 33 9.17 -5.09 0.48
CA VAL A 33 9.13 -5.05 -0.99
C VAL A 33 7.81 -4.41 -1.40
N THR A 34 7.87 -3.43 -2.28
CA THR A 34 6.77 -2.52 -2.59
C THR A 34 6.73 -2.24 -4.09
N ILE A 35 5.53 -2.32 -4.66
CA ILE A 35 5.24 -1.87 -6.03
C ILE A 35 4.36 -0.63 -5.92
N ALA A 36 4.85 0.48 -6.47
CA ALA A 36 4.06 1.70 -6.60
C ALA A 36 3.02 1.55 -7.72
N LEU A 37 1.81 2.05 -7.50
CA LEU A 37 0.73 2.15 -8.49
C LEU A 37 0.39 3.63 -8.68
N ASP A 38 -0.38 3.96 -9.72
CA ASP A 38 -0.78 5.35 -10.00
C ASP A 38 -1.59 5.97 -8.85
N ARG A 39 -2.33 5.14 -8.10
CA ARG A 39 -3.19 5.56 -6.97
C ARG A 39 -3.05 4.62 -5.77
N GLY A 40 -1.81 4.32 -5.37
CA GLY A 40 -1.52 3.61 -4.14
C GLY A 40 -0.29 2.72 -4.24
N THR A 41 -0.13 1.80 -3.29
CA THR A 41 1.02 0.87 -3.27
C THR A 41 0.60 -0.56 -2.92
N VAL A 42 1.25 -1.55 -3.51
CA VAL A 42 1.20 -2.94 -3.03
C VAL A 42 2.46 -3.21 -2.23
N ARG A 43 2.31 -3.69 -0.99
CA ARG A 43 3.42 -4.02 -0.09
C ARG A 43 3.43 -5.53 0.15
N PHE A 44 4.58 -6.16 0.07
CA PHE A 44 4.77 -7.59 0.29
C PHE A 44 5.56 -7.79 1.57
N ARG A 45 5.06 -8.66 2.46
CA ARG A 45 5.67 -8.96 3.75
C ARG A 45 5.71 -10.47 4.00
N ALA A 46 6.61 -10.90 4.87
CA ALA A 46 6.61 -12.28 5.34
C ALA A 46 5.27 -12.62 6.02
N ALA A 47 4.76 -13.82 5.78
CA ALA A 47 3.59 -14.36 6.46
C ALA A 47 3.83 -14.41 7.98
N ALA A 48 2.85 -13.93 8.75
CA ALA A 48 2.99 -13.78 10.20
C ALA A 48 1.90 -14.50 11.02
N ASP A 49 0.85 -15.00 10.38
CA ASP A 49 -0.34 -15.51 11.07
C ASP A 49 -0.79 -16.91 10.63
N GLY A 50 0.03 -17.60 9.83
CA GLY A 50 -0.21 -18.98 9.43
C GLY A 50 -1.33 -19.18 8.39
N ARG A 51 -1.91 -18.11 7.82
CA ARG A 51 -2.91 -18.22 6.74
C ARG A 51 -2.32 -18.50 5.36
N GLY A 52 -0.99 -18.45 5.24
CA GLY A 52 -0.27 -18.55 3.97
C GLY A 52 -0.34 -17.27 3.15
N ASP A 53 -0.02 -17.40 1.85
CA ASP A 53 0.02 -16.30 0.90
C ASP A 53 -1.36 -15.63 0.71
N GLY A 54 -1.43 -14.31 0.82
CA GLY A 54 -2.68 -13.60 0.57
C GLY A 54 -2.75 -12.19 1.15
N LEU A 55 -3.98 -11.67 1.22
CA LEU A 55 -4.25 -10.34 1.72
C LEU A 55 -4.14 -10.29 3.25
N ALA A 56 -3.30 -9.40 3.74
CA ALA A 56 -3.07 -9.17 5.17
C ALA A 56 -3.46 -7.77 5.62
N ALA A 57 -3.38 -6.75 4.75
CA ALA A 57 -3.71 -5.37 5.11
C ALA A 57 -4.33 -4.55 3.98
N ILE A 58 -5.11 -3.54 4.36
CA ILE A 58 -5.72 -2.53 3.48
C ILE A 58 -5.62 -1.17 4.17
N ASP A 59 -5.07 -0.16 3.49
CA ASP A 59 -5.09 1.23 3.94
C ASP A 59 -6.17 2.00 3.16
N LEU A 60 -7.17 2.54 3.85
CA LEU A 60 -8.29 3.29 3.26
C LEU A 60 -8.18 4.77 3.59
N GLY A 61 -8.09 5.61 2.55
CA GLY A 61 -8.16 7.06 2.69
C GLY A 61 -9.57 7.50 3.13
N VAL A 62 -9.66 8.21 4.26
CA VAL A 62 -10.94 8.71 4.82
C VAL A 62 -10.90 10.21 5.11
N GLY A 63 -12.00 10.91 4.87
CA GLY A 63 -12.09 12.36 5.15
C GLY A 63 -12.10 12.71 6.65
N SER A 64 -12.53 11.79 7.51
CA SER A 64 -12.59 11.92 8.97
C SER A 64 -12.45 10.55 9.62
N GLY A 65 -11.98 10.48 10.87
CA GLY A 65 -11.80 9.20 11.59
C GLY A 65 -10.51 8.44 11.25
N ALA A 66 -9.50 9.15 10.75
CA ALA A 66 -8.18 8.58 10.50
C ALA A 66 -7.50 8.13 11.80
N GLY A 67 -6.67 7.08 11.72
CA GLY A 67 -5.94 6.48 12.85
C GLY A 67 -6.62 5.26 13.48
N GLU A 68 -7.86 4.96 13.09
CA GLU A 68 -8.56 3.76 13.52
C GLU A 68 -8.11 2.53 12.71
N ALA A 69 -7.98 1.39 13.38
CA ALA A 69 -7.68 0.11 12.74
C ALA A 69 -8.71 -0.95 13.16
N ILE A 70 -9.26 -1.66 12.19
CA ILE A 70 -10.25 -2.71 12.37
C ILE A 70 -9.70 -3.99 11.76
N SER A 71 -9.83 -5.12 12.46
CA SER A 71 -9.45 -6.43 11.94
C SER A 71 -10.70 -7.21 11.53
N ILE A 72 -10.75 -7.67 10.28
CA ILE A 72 -11.85 -8.49 9.74
C ILE A 72 -11.26 -9.73 9.07
N GLY A 73 -11.55 -10.92 9.60
CA GLY A 73 -11.07 -12.19 9.01
C GLY A 73 -9.54 -12.30 8.87
N GLY A 74 -8.79 -11.68 9.79
CA GLY A 74 -7.32 -11.62 9.75
C GLY A 74 -6.75 -10.53 8.82
N VAL A 75 -7.61 -9.77 8.12
CA VAL A 75 -7.17 -8.61 7.34
C VAL A 75 -7.24 -7.38 8.23
N ARG A 76 -6.11 -6.67 8.37
CA ARG A 76 -6.06 -5.37 9.04
C ARG A 76 -6.51 -4.27 8.08
N ILE A 77 -7.54 -3.54 8.45
CA ILE A 77 -8.00 -2.36 7.73
C ILE A 77 -7.58 -1.14 8.54
N THR A 78 -6.80 -0.25 7.95
CA THR A 78 -6.36 0.99 8.61
C THR A 78 -6.97 2.19 7.90
N LEU A 79 -7.65 3.04 8.66
CA LEU A 79 -8.19 4.30 8.17
C LEU A 79 -7.07 5.34 8.20
N VAL A 80 -6.65 5.80 7.03
CA VAL A 80 -5.56 6.74 6.86
C VAL A 80 -6.12 8.07 6.38
N PRO A 81 -5.56 9.21 6.84
CA PRO A 81 -5.96 10.49 6.29
C PRO A 81 -5.57 10.52 4.81
N PRO A 82 -6.30 11.25 3.95
CA PRO A 82 -5.86 11.44 2.58
C PRO A 82 -4.47 12.08 2.60
N PRO A 83 -3.60 11.73 1.64
CA PRO A 83 -2.34 12.45 1.48
C PRO A 83 -2.67 13.94 1.35
N ALA A 84 -1.92 14.78 2.06
CA ALA A 84 -2.11 16.22 1.98
C ALA A 84 -2.11 16.62 0.50
N ALA A 85 -3.16 17.34 0.06
CA ALA A 85 -3.22 17.82 -1.31
C ALA A 85 -1.93 18.56 -1.63
N ALA A 86 -1.25 18.18 -2.71
CA ALA A 86 -0.09 18.91 -3.18
C ALA A 86 -0.48 20.39 -3.30
N ALA A 87 0.33 21.28 -2.71
CA ALA A 87 0.05 22.71 -2.73
C ALA A 87 -0.24 23.15 -4.18
N PRO A 88 -1.31 23.93 -4.42
CA PRO A 88 -1.66 24.32 -5.78
C PRO A 88 -0.46 25.06 -6.41
N HIS A 89 -0.04 24.60 -7.60
CA HIS A 89 0.94 25.31 -8.41
C HIS A 89 0.41 26.73 -8.65
N ARG A 90 0.97 27.72 -7.95
CA ARG A 90 0.65 29.13 -8.16
C ARG A 90 1.16 29.50 -9.57
N PRO A 91 0.29 29.79 -10.56
CA PRO A 91 0.79 30.30 -11.83
C PRO A 91 1.49 31.63 -11.54
N GLY A 92 2.74 31.74 -11.97
CA GLY A 92 3.54 32.94 -11.83
C GLY A 92 2.78 34.15 -12.38
N ARG A 93 2.65 35.19 -11.55
CA ARG A 93 2.20 36.52 -11.99
C ARG A 93 3.13 36.95 -13.13
N ARG A 94 2.64 36.94 -14.37
CA ARG A 94 3.31 37.64 -15.46
C ARG A 94 3.15 39.14 -15.20
N SER A 95 4.29 39.81 -15.02
CA SER A 95 4.45 41.26 -15.01
C SER A 95 4.23 41.82 -16.40
#